data_AF-G3FGC4-F1
#
_entry.id   AF-G3FGC4-F1
#
_cell.length_a   1.000
_cell.length_b   1.000
_cell.length_c   1.000
_cell.angle_alpha   90.00
_cell.angle_beta   90.00
_cell.angle_gamma   90.00
#
_symmetry.space_group_name_H-M   'P 1'
#
loop_
_entity.id
_entity.type
_entity.pdbx_description
1 polymer ?
#
loop_
_entity_poly.entity_id
_entity_poly.type
_entity_poly.pdbx_seq_one_letter_code
_entity_poly.pdbx_strand_id
1 'polypeptide(L)' 'AIRTVSEVLSGKSADNIEYNDVRGLEGIKEATIEVGGLTLKAAVAHGLGNAKKLLDKIKAGDADYHFIEI' A
#
# COMPACT_ATOMS: atom_id res chain seq x y z
N ALA A 1 -7.73 -5.81 1.51
CA ALA A 1 -7.16 -6.23 2.82
C ALA A 1 -6.57 -5.08 3.66
N ILE A 2 -6.18 -3.94 3.08
CA ILE A 2 -5.47 -2.85 3.79
C ILE A 2 -6.19 -2.31 5.04
N ARG A 3 -7.52 -2.14 4.99
CA ARG A 3 -8.30 -1.70 6.16
C ARG A 3 -8.17 -2.67 7.33
N THR A 4 -8.31 -3.96 7.07
CA THR A 4 -8.17 -5.01 8.08
C THR A 4 -6.76 -5.05 8.66
N VAL A 5 -5.72 -4.95 7.82
CA VAL A 5 -4.32 -4.90 8.30
C VAL A 5 -4.10 -3.69 9.20
N SER A 6 -4.66 -2.54 8.83
CA SER A 6 -4.56 -1.30 9.63
C SER A 6 -5.26 -1.44 10.98
N GLU A 7 -6.45 -2.04 11.02
CA GLU A 7 -7.20 -2.31 12.26
C GLU A 7 -6.47 -3.31 13.16
N VAL A 8 -5.96 -4.40 12.58
CA VAL A 8 -5.22 -5.44 13.31
C VAL A 8 -3.93 -4.88 13.91
N LEU A 9 -3.18 -4.07 13.16
CA LEU A 9 -1.92 -3.51 13.63
C LEU A 9 -2.13 -2.36 14.63
N SER A 10 -3.20 -1.57 14.47
CA SER A 10 -3.46 -0.40 15.34
C SER A 10 -4.32 -0.69 16.55
N GLY A 11 -5.05 -1.80 16.56
CA GLY A 11 -6.04 -2.11 17.59
C GLY A 11 -7.19 -1.09 17.66
N LYS A 12 -7.32 -0.22 16.65
CA LYS A 12 -8.34 0.82 16.53
C LYS A 12 -9.04 0.71 15.18
N SER A 13 -10.31 1.09 15.12
CA SER A 13 -11.04 1.18 13.86
C SER A 13 -10.32 2.10 12.88
N ALA A 14 -10.08 1.61 11.66
CA ALA A 14 -9.35 2.36 10.65
C ALA A 14 -10.33 3.28 9.89
N ASP A 15 -10.77 4.33 10.60
CA ASP A 15 -11.70 5.32 10.08
C ASP A 15 -11.03 6.35 9.14
N ASN A 16 -9.70 6.53 9.22
CA ASN A 16 -8.95 7.46 8.36
C ASN A 16 -7.75 6.79 7.68
N ILE A 17 -7.99 5.91 6.70
CA ILE A 17 -6.93 5.51 5.76
C ILE A 17 -7.07 6.37 4.51
N GLU A 18 -6.08 7.22 4.28
CA GLU A 18 -5.96 7.96 3.03
C GLU A 18 -5.29 7.08 1.97
N TYR A 19 -6.01 6.84 0.89
CA TYR A 19 -5.50 6.16 -0.29
C TYR A 19 -5.10 7.20 -1.32
N ASN A 20 -3.89 7.09 -1.82
CA ASN A 20 -3.37 7.92 -2.90
C ASN A 20 -3.25 7.07 -4.16
N ASP A 21 -3.83 7.55 -5.26
CA ASP A 21 -3.59 6.94 -6.57
C ASP A 21 -2.18 7.29 -7.05
N VAL A 22 -1.49 6.29 -7.60
CA VAL A 22 -0.12 6.49 -8.05
C VAL A 22 -0.13 7.13 -9.43
N ARG A 23 0.37 8.37 -9.52
CA ARG A 23 0.43 9.11 -10.79
C ARG A 23 1.19 8.29 -11.85
N GLY A 24 0.54 8.05 -12.99
CA GLY A 24 1.11 7.32 -14.12
C GLY A 24 0.99 5.79 -14.04
N LEU A 25 0.42 5.24 -12.97
CA LEU A 25 0.18 3.80 -12.80
C LEU A 25 -1.32 3.56 -12.56
N GLU A 26 -2.13 3.72 -13.61
CA GLU A 26 -3.56 3.38 -13.53
C GLU A 26 -3.78 1.94 -13.08
N GLY A 27 -4.59 1.78 -12.03
CA GLY A 27 -4.83 0.49 -11.39
C GLY A 27 -3.83 0.16 -10.27
N ILE A 28 -2.96 1.07 -9.86
CA ILE A 28 -2.18 0.95 -8.62
C ILE A 28 -2.64 2.01 -7.61
N LYS A 29 -2.94 1.57 -6.40
CA LYS A 29 -3.27 2.41 -5.25
C LYS A 29 -2.23 2.22 -4.16
N GLU A 30 -1.81 3.31 -3.54
CA GLU A 30 -0.93 3.28 -2.36
C GLU A 30 -1.68 3.80 -1.14
N ALA A 31 -1.34 3.27 0.03
CA ALA A 31 -1.82 3.74 1.31
C ALA A 31 -0.66 3.86 2.28
N THR A 32 -0.65 4.93 3.06
CA THR A 32 0.26 5.08 4.19
C THR A 32 -0.57 5.15 5.46
N ILE A 33 -0.26 4.30 6.43
CA ILE A 33 -0.98 4.21 7.70
C ILE A 33 0.01 4.43 8.83
N GLU A 34 -0.26 5.39 9.71
CA GLU A 34 0.49 5.58 10.94
C GLU A 34 -0.14 4.78 12.08
N VAL A 35 0.64 3.88 12.67
CA VAL A 35 0.19 2.99 13.73
C VAL A 35 1.22 2.95 14.86
N GLY A 36 0.89 3.51 16.01
CA GLY A 36 1.74 3.39 17.21
C GLY A 36 3.18 3.92 17.02
N GLY A 37 3.38 4.90 16.14
CA GLY A 37 4.71 5.43 15.79
C GLY A 37 5.42 4.70 14.64
N LEU A 38 4.79 3.68 14.05
CA LEU A 38 5.26 2.98 12.86
C LEU A 38 4.50 3.49 11.62
N THR A 39 5.23 3.83 10.56
CA THR A 39 4.63 4.19 9.26
C THR A 39 4.57 2.96 8.36
N LEU A 40 3.38 2.43 8.15
CA LEU A 40 3.12 1.31 7.26
C LEU A 40 2.80 1.82 5.87
N LYS A 41 3.51 1.31 4.88
CA LYS A 41 3.26 1.57 3.46
C LYS A 41 2.69 0.33 2.81
N ALA A 42 1.53 0.46 2.18
CA ALA A 42 0.85 -0.63 1.49
C ALA A 42 0.50 -0.23 0.06
N ALA A 43 0.45 -1.20 -0.85
CA ALA A 43 0.01 -0.99 -2.22
C ALA A 43 -0.99 -2.06 -2.67
N VAL A 44 -1.91 -1.67 -3.55
CA VAL A 44 -2.85 -2.55 -4.25
C VAL A 44 -2.60 -2.38 -5.74
N ALA A 45 -2.34 -3.46 -6.47
CA ALA A 45 -2.12 -3.44 -7.90
C ALA A 45 -3.15 -4.32 -8.62
N HIS A 46 -4.06 -3.70 -9.36
CA HIS A 46 -5.06 -4.42 -10.14
C HIS A 46 -4.42 -5.02 -11.40
N GLY A 47 -4.27 -6.35 -11.39
CA GLY A 47 -3.80 -7.13 -12.52
C GLY A 47 -2.28 -7.30 -12.61
N LEU A 48 -1.85 -8.39 -13.25
CA LEU A 48 -0.44 -8.82 -13.27
C LEU A 48 0.51 -7.81 -13.93
N GLY A 49 0.03 -7.04 -14.91
CA GLY A 49 0.83 -5.98 -15.54
C GLY A 49 1.20 -4.87 -14.56
N ASN A 50 0.28 -4.49 -13.69
CA ASN A 50 0.50 -3.49 -12.64
C ASN A 50 1.32 -4.08 -11.48
N ALA A 51 1.08 -5.35 -11.12
CA ALA A 51 1.91 -6.08 -10.17
C ALA A 51 3.39 -6.05 -10.58
N LYS A 52 3.68 -6.32 -11.87
CA LYS A 52 5.03 -6.27 -12.41
C LYS A 52 5.66 -4.89 -12.25
N LYS A 53 4.95 -3.82 -12.64
CA LYS A 53 5.45 -2.43 -12.49
C LYS A 53 5.76 -2.09 -11.03
N LEU A 54 4.91 -2.52 -10.11
CA LEU A 54 5.13 -2.30 -8.67
C LEU A 54 6.40 -3.01 -8.18
N LEU A 55 6.57 -4.29 -8.55
CA LEU A 55 7.74 -5.09 -8.20
C LEU A 55 9.03 -4.53 -8.83
N ASP A 56 8.96 -4.00 -10.05
CA ASP A 56 10.11 -3.37 -10.70
C ASP A 56 10.55 -2.10 -9.95
N LYS A 57 9.62 -1.27 -9.46
CA LYS A 57 9.95 -0.11 -8.59
C LYS A 57 10.62 -0.55 -7.29
N ILE A 58 10.14 -1.63 -6.67
CA ILE A 58 10.73 -2.15 -5.42
C ILE A 58 12.16 -2.65 -5.67
N LYS A 59 12.37 -3.39 -6.76
CA LYS A 59 13.71 -3.86 -7.15
C LYS A 59 14.67 -2.72 -7.47
N ALA A 60 14.18 -1.64 -8.05
CA ALA A 60 14.98 -0.44 -8.32
C ALA A 60 15.32 0.36 -7.04
N GLY A 61 14.67 0.07 -5.91
CA GLY A 61 14.80 0.84 -4.67
C GLY A 61 13.96 2.12 -4.64
N ASP A 62 13.07 2.31 -5.61
CA ASP A 62 12.22 3.50 -5.76
C ASP A 62 10.93 3.42 -4.91
N ALA A 63 10.62 2.25 -4.35
CA ALA A 63 9.46 2.05 -3.51
C ALA A 63 9.73 1.01 -2.42
N ASP A 64 9.22 1.29 -1.23
CA ASP A 64 9.32 0.40 -0.07
C ASP A 64 7.92 0.19 0.49
N TYR A 65 7.47 -1.06 0.49
CA TYR A 65 6.14 -1.46 0.96
C TYR A 65 6.27 -2.61 1.94
N HIS A 66 5.46 -2.53 3.00
CA HIS A 66 5.34 -3.57 4.00
C HIS A 66 4.32 -4.64 3.57
N PHE A 67 3.34 -4.24 2.74
CA PHE A 67 2.28 -5.12 2.27
C PHE A 67 1.86 -4.76 0.85
N ILE A 68 1.66 -5.78 0.01
CA ILE A 68 1.22 -5.63 -1.37
C ILE A 68 0.09 -6.62 -1.63
N GLU A 69 -1.02 -6.12 -2.16
CA GLU A 69 -2.16 -6.89 -2.64
C GLU A 69 -2.19 -6.83 -4.18
N ILE A 70 -2.34 -7.98 -4.82
CA ILE A 70 -2.43 -8.12 -6.29
C ILE A 70 -3.82 -8.62 -6.67
#